data_AF-A0A8C0F294-F1
#
_entry.id   AF-A0A8C0F294-F1
#
_cell.length_a   1.000
_cell.length_b   1.000
_cell.length_c   1.000
_cell.angle_alpha   90.00
_cell.angle_beta   90.00
_cell.angle_gamma   90.00
#
_symmetry.space_group_name_H-M   'P 1'
#
loop_
_entity.id
_entity.type
_entity.pdbx_description
1 polymer ?
#
loop_
_entity_poly.entity_id
_entity_poly.type
_entity_poly.pdbx_seq_one_letter_code
_entity_poly.pdbx_strand_id
1 'polypeptide(L)'
;MSVLLIEAFYGGSHKQLMDLLQEELQEDCVLCTLPAKKWHWKARTAALYFMQTVPASTNYRILFASSVLNLAELAALRPDLGKLKKVLYFHENQLAYPVQKCQERDFQYGYNQILSCLVADVVVFNSAFNMESFLTSIGKFMKLIPDHRPKDLEKIIRPKCQVLYFPVRFPDVSRFMPEHKLAHLEKVIGAKRNGDAYQLEDLSGQQKSRALMKNSNAQCESGLCEAQPGLYTTQHEGLPSPLTAPARSNQSEASESTNPCQEEDKQHLTSNLCSILSGQDYQQRPLHVAWPHRWVEAVYCGCYPLCPKALVYPEIFPAEYLYSTPEQLFKRLQNFCKRPDIVRKHLYKGETAGFSWAALGGKFRSLLAAEPREDL
;
A
#
# COMPACT_ATOMS: atom_id res chain seq x y z
N MET A 1 -10.17 -3.94 -25.99
CA MET A 1 -8.75 -4.36 -25.99
C MET A 1 -8.26 -4.53 -24.56
N SER A 2 -7.99 -5.76 -24.11
CA SER A 2 -7.88 -6.02 -22.67
C SER A 2 -6.56 -5.58 -22.02
N VAL A 3 -6.68 -4.93 -20.86
CA VAL A 3 -5.59 -4.59 -19.93
C VAL A 3 -5.51 -5.64 -18.82
N LEU A 4 -4.36 -6.30 -18.69
CA LEU A 4 -4.10 -7.26 -17.63
C LEU A 4 -3.53 -6.52 -16.40
N LEU A 5 -4.31 -6.45 -15.32
CA LEU A 5 -3.91 -5.89 -14.03
C LEU A 5 -3.38 -7.01 -13.13
N ILE A 6 -2.14 -6.91 -12.63
CA ILE A 6 -1.54 -7.92 -11.74
C ILE A 6 -1.09 -7.27 -10.42
N GLU A 7 -1.60 -7.78 -9.30
CA GLU A 7 -1.24 -7.30 -7.97
C GLU A 7 -0.76 -8.43 -7.05
N ALA A 8 0.55 -8.44 -6.76
CA ALA A 8 1.18 -9.40 -5.85
C ALA A 8 0.82 -9.17 -4.36
N PHE A 9 0.36 -7.97 -3.99
CA PHE A 9 0.01 -7.59 -2.63
C PHE A 9 -1.30 -6.80 -2.58
N TYR A 10 -2.42 -7.48 -2.82
CA TYR A 10 -3.72 -6.84 -2.96
C TYR A 10 -4.34 -6.47 -1.60
N GLY A 11 -4.04 -5.26 -1.13
CA GLY A 11 -4.55 -4.67 0.10
C GLY A 11 -4.10 -3.22 0.29
N GLY A 12 -4.72 -2.48 1.20
CA GLY A 12 -4.39 -1.07 1.42
C GLY A 12 -4.47 -0.24 0.14
N SER A 13 -3.42 0.55 -0.13
CA SER A 13 -3.34 1.42 -1.31
C SER A 13 -3.27 0.66 -2.64
N HIS A 14 -2.68 -0.55 -2.65
CA HIS A 14 -2.61 -1.43 -3.82
C HIS A 14 -4.01 -1.85 -4.25
N LYS A 15 -4.81 -2.39 -3.31
CA LYS A 15 -6.21 -2.74 -3.57
C LYS A 15 -6.99 -1.53 -4.07
N GLN A 16 -6.88 -0.37 -3.40
CA GLN A 16 -7.60 0.83 -3.82
C GLN A 16 -7.27 1.28 -5.25
N LEU A 17 -6.02 1.19 -5.69
CA LEU A 17 -5.65 1.53 -7.06
C LEU A 17 -6.18 0.50 -8.07
N MET A 18 -6.06 -0.80 -7.75
CA MET A 18 -6.52 -1.87 -8.65
C MET A 18 -8.04 -1.90 -8.78
N ASP A 19 -8.79 -1.70 -7.69
CA ASP A 19 -10.25 -1.52 -7.69
C ASP A 19 -10.66 -0.35 -8.59
N LEU A 20 -10.03 0.82 -8.38
CA LEU A 20 -10.30 2.03 -9.14
C LEU A 20 -10.05 1.82 -10.64
N LEU A 21 -8.92 1.21 -11.01
CA LEU A 21 -8.62 0.94 -12.42
C LEU A 21 -9.58 -0.12 -13.00
N GLN A 22 -9.95 -1.14 -12.23
CA GLN A 22 -10.91 -2.15 -12.67
C GLN A 22 -12.30 -1.55 -12.95
N GLU A 23 -12.82 -0.72 -12.05
CA GLU A 23 -14.11 -0.07 -12.21
C GLU A 23 -14.15 0.93 -13.38
N GLU A 24 -13.02 1.58 -13.70
CA GLU A 24 -12.90 2.58 -14.77
C GLU A 24 -12.60 1.98 -16.15
N LEU A 25 -12.06 0.76 -16.20
CA LEU A 25 -11.80 0.00 -17.43
C LEU A 25 -12.89 -1.05 -17.74
N GLN A 26 -13.67 -1.44 -16.73
CA GLN A 26 -14.80 -2.38 -16.83
C GLN A 26 -14.39 -3.69 -17.54
N GLU A 27 -15.18 -4.14 -18.51
CA GLU A 27 -14.95 -5.36 -19.31
C GLU A 27 -13.62 -5.36 -20.08
N ASP A 28 -12.97 -4.21 -20.24
CA ASP A 28 -11.68 -4.10 -20.93
C ASP A 28 -10.46 -4.33 -20.02
N CYS A 29 -10.65 -4.95 -18.86
CA CYS A 29 -9.55 -5.40 -18.00
C CYS A 29 -9.76 -6.78 -17.38
N VAL A 30 -8.65 -7.45 -17.04
CA VAL A 30 -8.63 -8.69 -16.26
C VAL A 30 -7.74 -8.48 -15.05
N LEU A 31 -8.25 -8.71 -13.85
CA LEU A 31 -7.54 -8.51 -12.59
C LEU A 31 -7.07 -9.86 -11.99
N CYS A 32 -5.76 -10.00 -11.75
CA CYS A 32 -5.13 -11.14 -11.12
C CYS A 32 -4.43 -10.71 -9.82
N THR A 33 -4.83 -11.27 -8.67
CA THR A 33 -4.39 -10.78 -7.35
C THR A 33 -3.87 -11.88 -6.42
N LEU A 34 -2.94 -11.51 -5.54
CA LEU A 34 -2.57 -12.29 -4.37
C LEU A 34 -2.91 -11.54 -3.06
N PRO A 35 -3.38 -12.22 -1.99
CA PRO A 35 -3.75 -11.56 -0.75
C PRO A 35 -2.59 -10.77 -0.12
N ALA A 36 -2.89 -9.60 0.46
CA ALA A 36 -1.96 -8.75 1.20
C ALA A 36 -1.49 -9.33 2.55
N LYS A 37 -0.87 -10.51 2.51
CA LYS A 37 -0.22 -11.19 3.64
C LYS A 37 1.17 -11.65 3.21
N LYS A 38 2.13 -11.60 4.14
CA LYS A 38 3.51 -12.10 3.96
C LYS A 38 4.20 -11.48 2.72
N TRP A 39 4.22 -10.15 2.61
CA TRP A 39 4.72 -9.42 1.42
C TRP A 39 6.10 -9.86 0.94
N HIS A 40 7.04 -10.15 1.87
CA HIS A 40 8.36 -10.71 1.59
C HIS A 40 8.32 -11.94 0.66
N TRP A 41 7.37 -12.85 0.90
CA TRP A 41 7.17 -14.03 0.06
C TRP A 41 6.52 -13.68 -1.27
N LYS A 42 5.60 -12.73 -1.30
CA LYS A 42 4.97 -12.24 -2.54
C LYS A 42 6.03 -11.65 -3.49
N ALA A 43 6.94 -10.83 -2.97
CA ALA A 43 8.03 -10.24 -3.74
C ALA A 43 9.06 -11.25 -4.28
N ARG A 44 9.08 -12.49 -3.77
CA ARG A 44 9.97 -13.59 -4.19
C ARG A 44 9.27 -14.66 -5.04
N THR A 45 7.95 -14.83 -4.94
CA THR A 45 7.24 -16.01 -5.50
C THR A 45 5.99 -15.69 -6.31
N ALA A 46 5.53 -14.42 -6.35
CA ALA A 46 4.32 -14.07 -7.07
C ALA A 46 4.42 -14.32 -8.58
N ALA A 47 5.60 -14.16 -9.19
CA ALA A 47 5.80 -14.46 -10.60
C ALA A 47 5.57 -15.95 -10.92
N LEU A 48 6.09 -16.85 -10.07
CA LEU A 48 5.89 -18.30 -10.20
C LEU A 48 4.42 -18.70 -10.07
N TYR A 49 3.66 -18.03 -9.19
CA TYR A 49 2.21 -18.24 -9.06
C TYR A 49 1.45 -17.70 -10.29
N PHE A 50 1.75 -16.48 -10.72
CA PHE A 50 1.04 -15.83 -11.83
C PHE A 50 1.34 -16.46 -13.20
N MET A 51 2.52 -17.06 -13.41
CA MET A 51 2.78 -17.78 -14.67
C MET A 51 1.80 -18.95 -14.90
N GLN A 52 1.30 -19.56 -13.82
CA GLN A 52 0.32 -20.66 -13.86
C GLN A 52 -1.13 -20.16 -13.85
N THR A 53 -1.42 -19.06 -13.12
CA THR A 53 -2.80 -18.64 -12.84
C THR A 53 -3.32 -17.50 -13.71
N VAL A 54 -2.46 -16.72 -14.38
CA VAL A 54 -2.92 -15.71 -15.35
C VAL A 54 -3.45 -16.44 -16.60
N PRO A 55 -4.74 -16.32 -16.93
CA PRO A 55 -5.33 -17.04 -18.05
C PRO A 55 -4.72 -16.57 -19.38
N ALA A 56 -4.45 -17.50 -20.28
CA ALA A 56 -3.93 -17.19 -21.61
C ALA A 56 -4.98 -16.43 -22.44
N SER A 57 -4.58 -15.33 -23.08
CA SER A 57 -5.47 -14.54 -23.95
C SER A 57 -4.66 -13.82 -25.02
N THR A 58 -5.12 -13.88 -26.26
CA THR A 58 -4.58 -13.10 -27.39
C THR A 58 -5.06 -11.64 -27.38
N ASN A 59 -6.05 -11.32 -26.55
CA ASN A 59 -6.66 -10.00 -26.46
C ASN A 59 -5.92 -9.03 -25.53
N TYR A 60 -4.99 -9.52 -24.70
CA TYR A 60 -4.14 -8.65 -23.90
C TYR A 60 -3.21 -7.83 -24.79
N ARG A 61 -3.11 -6.54 -24.49
CA ARG A 61 -2.10 -5.65 -25.12
C ARG A 61 -1.21 -4.94 -24.08
N ILE A 62 -1.70 -4.79 -22.86
CA ILE A 62 -1.04 -4.08 -21.77
C ILE A 62 -1.03 -4.96 -20.53
N LEU A 63 0.11 -5.00 -19.84
CA LEU A 63 0.27 -5.58 -18.51
C LEU A 63 0.60 -4.43 -17.54
N PHE A 64 -0.28 -4.18 -16.58
CA PHE A 64 -0.05 -3.24 -15.49
C PHE A 64 0.21 -4.02 -14.20
N ALA A 65 1.32 -3.74 -13.52
CA ALA A 65 1.67 -4.41 -12.27
C ALA A 65 2.27 -3.45 -11.23
N SER A 66 2.15 -3.80 -9.95
CA SER A 66 2.84 -3.09 -8.87
C SER A 66 4.31 -3.50 -8.77
N SER A 67 5.15 -2.61 -8.22
CA SER A 67 6.57 -2.86 -7.97
C SER A 67 6.88 -3.90 -6.88
N VAL A 68 5.87 -4.61 -6.36
CA VAL A 68 6.04 -5.79 -5.51
C VAL A 68 6.24 -7.05 -6.36
N LEU A 69 5.67 -7.12 -7.56
CA LEU A 69 5.88 -8.23 -8.48
C LEU A 69 7.30 -8.18 -9.08
N ASN A 70 8.03 -9.30 -9.08
CA ASN A 70 9.19 -9.43 -9.96
C ASN A 70 8.71 -9.60 -11.40
N LEU A 71 8.59 -8.49 -12.12
CA LEU A 71 8.07 -8.46 -13.49
C LEU A 71 9.03 -9.15 -14.47
N ALA A 72 10.34 -9.16 -14.19
CA ALA A 72 11.33 -9.81 -15.05
C ALA A 72 11.16 -11.34 -15.07
N GLU A 73 10.94 -11.94 -13.90
CA GLU A 73 10.62 -13.37 -13.80
C GLU A 73 9.33 -13.72 -14.55
N LEU A 74 8.24 -12.97 -14.33
CA LEU A 74 6.96 -13.27 -14.99
C LEU A 74 7.06 -13.11 -16.51
N ALA A 75 7.71 -12.04 -17.01
CA ALA A 75 7.88 -11.81 -18.44
C ALA A 75 8.74 -12.88 -19.12
N ALA A 76 9.74 -13.43 -18.42
CA ALA A 76 10.57 -14.53 -18.91
C ALA A 76 9.83 -15.88 -18.89
N LEU A 77 9.07 -16.17 -17.83
CA LEU A 77 8.28 -17.41 -17.69
C LEU A 77 7.03 -17.43 -18.58
N ARG A 78 6.55 -16.26 -19.03
CA ARG A 78 5.39 -16.10 -19.93
C ARG A 78 5.73 -15.17 -21.09
N PRO A 79 6.36 -15.66 -22.18
CA PRO A 79 6.69 -14.85 -23.36
C PRO A 79 5.48 -14.18 -24.02
N ASP A 80 4.29 -14.78 -23.90
CA ASP A 80 3.01 -14.22 -24.34
C ASP A 80 2.61 -12.96 -23.55
N LEU A 81 3.06 -12.83 -22.31
CA LEU A 81 2.93 -11.63 -21.48
C LEU A 81 4.14 -10.69 -21.66
N GLY A 82 5.33 -11.23 -21.89
CA GLY A 82 6.56 -10.47 -22.12
C GLY A 82 6.48 -9.50 -23.31
N LYS A 83 5.76 -9.88 -24.37
CA LYS A 83 5.51 -9.02 -25.55
C LYS A 83 4.57 -7.84 -25.30
N LEU A 84 3.79 -7.82 -24.22
CA LEU A 84 2.81 -6.76 -23.94
C LEU A 84 3.50 -5.42 -23.63
N LYS A 85 2.76 -4.30 -23.71
CA LYS A 85 3.20 -3.02 -23.13
C LYS A 85 3.17 -3.15 -21.61
N LYS A 86 4.33 -3.14 -20.96
CA LYS A 86 4.50 -3.40 -19.53
C LYS A 86 4.61 -2.08 -18.77
N VAL A 87 3.61 -1.81 -17.93
CA VAL A 87 3.53 -0.63 -17.06
C VAL A 87 3.75 -1.08 -15.62
N LEU A 88 4.78 -0.53 -14.95
CA LEU A 88 5.16 -0.89 -13.59
C LEU A 88 4.91 0.29 -12.65
N TYR A 89 3.99 0.15 -11.69
CA TYR A 89 3.59 1.22 -10.76
C TYR A 89 4.22 1.07 -9.37
N PHE A 90 4.89 2.11 -8.91
CA PHE A 90 5.55 2.18 -7.60
C PHE A 90 4.68 2.88 -6.56
N HIS A 91 4.10 2.09 -5.66
CA HIS A 91 3.52 2.56 -4.40
C HIS A 91 4.64 2.99 -3.43
N GLU A 92 5.72 2.21 -3.37
CA GLU A 92 6.93 2.52 -2.62
C GLU A 92 8.17 1.91 -3.27
N ASN A 93 9.35 2.44 -2.92
CA ASN A 93 10.63 1.89 -3.36
C ASN A 93 11.46 1.34 -2.20
N GLN A 94 12.01 0.15 -2.38
CA GLN A 94 12.72 -0.61 -1.34
C GLN A 94 14.15 -0.10 -1.09
N LEU A 95 14.67 0.77 -1.98
CA LEU A 95 15.99 1.39 -1.83
C LEU A 95 16.00 2.54 -0.82
N ALA A 96 14.88 3.25 -0.68
CA ALA A 96 14.73 4.38 0.24
C ALA A 96 13.75 4.11 1.41
N TYR A 97 13.05 2.97 1.44
CA TYR A 97 12.02 2.70 2.45
C TYR A 97 12.54 2.79 3.90
N PRO A 98 11.93 3.59 4.78
CA PRO A 98 12.46 3.82 6.12
C PRO A 98 12.38 2.57 7.00
N VAL A 99 13.51 2.16 7.56
CA VAL A 99 13.59 0.99 8.45
C VAL A 99 13.37 1.43 9.89
N GLN A 100 12.36 0.86 10.55
CA GLN A 100 12.00 1.22 11.94
C GLN A 100 12.95 0.62 13.00
N LYS A 101 13.61 -0.50 12.66
CA LYS A 101 14.70 -1.11 13.42
C LYS A 101 15.91 -1.25 12.51
N CYS A 102 17.12 -1.38 13.07
CA CYS A 102 18.34 -1.63 12.32
C CYS A 102 18.42 -3.11 11.87
N GLN A 103 17.40 -3.58 11.14
CA GLN A 103 17.44 -4.87 10.46
C GLN A 103 18.15 -4.70 9.12
N GLU A 104 18.98 -5.67 8.75
CA GLU A 104 19.56 -5.72 7.41
C GLU A 104 18.43 -5.76 6.38
N ARG A 105 18.49 -4.84 5.42
CA ARG A 105 17.56 -4.88 4.30
C ARG A 105 17.97 -6.03 3.39
N ASP A 106 17.08 -6.99 3.25
CA ASP A 106 17.19 -8.07 2.27
C ASP A 106 17.40 -7.47 0.87
N PHE A 107 18.58 -7.74 0.31
CA PHE A 107 19.03 -7.23 -0.99
C PHE A 107 18.07 -7.64 -2.12
N GLN A 108 17.35 -8.75 -1.97
CA GLN A 108 16.49 -9.27 -3.03
C GLN A 108 15.38 -8.27 -3.43
N TYR A 109 14.78 -7.52 -2.50
CA TYR A 109 13.64 -6.65 -2.84
C TYR A 109 14.04 -5.43 -3.66
N GLY A 110 15.16 -4.78 -3.31
CA GLY A 110 15.71 -3.69 -4.10
C GLY A 110 16.19 -4.17 -5.48
N TYR A 111 16.79 -5.37 -5.52
CA TYR A 111 17.25 -6.00 -6.75
C TYR A 111 16.08 -6.36 -7.70
N ASN A 112 15.02 -6.99 -7.18
CA ASN A 112 13.81 -7.33 -7.94
C ASN A 112 13.12 -6.09 -8.52
N GLN A 113 13.08 -4.97 -7.78
CA GLN A 113 12.55 -3.70 -8.31
C GLN A 113 13.41 -3.14 -9.46
N ILE A 114 14.74 -3.22 -9.37
CA ILE A 114 15.64 -2.78 -10.45
C ILE A 114 15.47 -3.67 -11.70
N LEU A 115 15.44 -5.00 -11.54
CA LEU A 115 15.17 -5.92 -12.64
C LEU A 115 13.82 -5.66 -13.32
N SER A 116 12.78 -5.43 -12.51
CA SER A 116 11.44 -5.12 -13.00
C SER A 116 11.41 -3.81 -13.80
N CYS A 117 12.14 -2.78 -13.35
CA CYS A 117 12.33 -1.53 -14.09
C CYS A 117 13.10 -1.71 -15.41
N LEU A 118 14.03 -2.67 -15.49
CA LEU A 118 14.76 -2.94 -16.74
C LEU A 118 13.85 -3.55 -17.81
N VAL A 119 12.94 -4.46 -17.44
CA VAL A 119 12.01 -5.10 -18.39
C VAL A 119 10.74 -4.29 -18.68
N ALA A 120 10.34 -3.37 -17.79
CA ALA A 120 9.16 -2.53 -18.02
C ALA A 120 9.36 -1.57 -19.21
N ASP A 121 8.30 -1.35 -19.99
CA ASP A 121 8.26 -0.33 -21.05
C ASP A 121 8.07 1.07 -20.43
N VAL A 122 7.21 1.19 -19.40
CA VAL A 122 6.96 2.43 -18.64
C VAL A 122 7.02 2.15 -17.14
N VAL A 123 7.76 2.96 -16.40
CA VAL A 123 7.86 2.91 -14.93
C VAL A 123 7.19 4.16 -14.35
N VAL A 124 6.22 3.97 -13.46
CA VAL A 124 5.38 5.04 -12.95
C VAL A 124 5.54 5.15 -11.44
N PHE A 125 5.91 6.33 -10.95
CA PHE A 125 6.04 6.61 -9.53
C PHE A 125 4.89 7.49 -9.04
N ASN A 126 4.39 7.17 -7.84
CA ASN A 126 3.34 7.96 -7.19
C ASN A 126 3.76 9.35 -6.70
N SER A 127 5.03 9.75 -6.88
CA SER A 127 5.61 11.05 -6.53
C SER A 127 7.01 11.22 -7.13
N ALA A 128 7.46 12.47 -7.30
CA ALA A 128 8.82 12.80 -7.71
C ALA A 128 9.84 12.37 -6.64
N PHE A 129 9.52 12.52 -5.34
CA PHE A 129 10.36 12.03 -4.26
C PHE A 129 10.59 10.50 -4.35
N ASN A 130 9.54 9.71 -4.62
CA ASN A 130 9.67 8.25 -4.74
C ASN A 130 10.54 7.86 -5.94
N MET A 131 10.40 8.58 -7.07
CA MET A 131 11.22 8.40 -8.27
C MET A 131 12.70 8.73 -8.03
N GLU A 132 13.00 9.95 -7.57
CA GLU A 132 14.37 10.41 -7.41
C GLU A 132 15.12 9.66 -6.28
N SER A 133 14.43 9.35 -5.17
CA SER A 133 15.03 8.56 -4.08
C SER A 133 15.35 7.12 -4.49
N PHE A 134 14.57 6.52 -5.41
CA PHE A 134 14.91 5.24 -6.03
C PHE A 134 16.11 5.38 -6.96
N LEU A 135 15.99 6.22 -8.01
CA LEU A 135 16.98 6.35 -9.09
C LEU A 135 18.38 6.67 -8.56
N THR A 136 18.50 7.72 -7.72
CA THR A 136 19.78 8.15 -7.15
C THR A 136 20.38 7.14 -6.14
N SER A 137 19.58 6.18 -5.66
CA SER A 137 20.05 5.11 -4.77
C SER A 137 20.58 3.89 -5.50
N ILE A 138 20.21 3.66 -6.78
CA ILE A 138 20.61 2.48 -7.57
C ILE A 138 22.14 2.29 -7.54
N GLY A 139 22.90 3.35 -7.85
CA GLY A 139 24.36 3.30 -7.90
C GLY A 139 25.04 3.07 -6.55
N LYS A 140 24.39 3.39 -5.42
CA LYS A 140 24.87 3.05 -4.07
C LYS A 140 24.52 1.61 -3.73
N PHE A 141 23.32 1.18 -4.07
CA PHE A 141 22.80 -0.16 -3.81
C PHE A 141 23.57 -1.25 -4.57
N MET A 142 23.93 -1.02 -5.84
CA MET A 142 24.77 -1.95 -6.62
C MET A 142 26.21 -2.12 -6.06
N LYS A 143 26.68 -1.24 -5.17
CA LYS A 143 27.97 -1.44 -4.48
C LYS A 143 27.94 -2.52 -3.41
N LEU A 144 26.75 -2.99 -3.00
CA LEU A 144 26.59 -4.10 -2.07
C LEU A 144 26.87 -5.47 -2.74
N ILE A 145 26.79 -5.55 -4.07
CA ILE A 145 27.20 -6.75 -4.80
C ILE A 145 28.73 -6.90 -4.62
N PRO A 146 29.25 -8.08 -4.23
CA PRO A 146 30.68 -8.25 -3.95
C PRO A 146 31.57 -7.89 -5.15
N ASP A 147 31.21 -8.36 -6.34
CA ASP A 147 32.02 -8.27 -7.56
C ASP A 147 31.13 -8.12 -8.82
N HIS A 148 31.71 -7.88 -10.00
CA HIS A 148 31.01 -7.77 -11.30
C HIS A 148 29.83 -6.79 -11.31
N ARG A 149 29.99 -5.65 -10.60
CA ARG A 149 28.95 -4.66 -10.36
C ARG A 149 28.45 -4.02 -11.67
N PRO A 150 27.15 -4.09 -12.00
CA PRO A 150 26.59 -3.40 -13.15
C PRO A 150 26.67 -1.88 -12.94
N LYS A 151 26.95 -1.16 -14.02
CA LYS A 151 27.09 0.31 -14.05
C LYS A 151 25.93 0.93 -14.83
N ASP A 152 25.75 2.23 -14.65
CA ASP A 152 24.87 3.07 -15.49
C ASP A 152 23.38 2.67 -15.56
N LEU A 153 22.91 1.74 -14.72
CA LEU A 153 21.51 1.28 -14.69
C LEU A 153 20.50 2.42 -14.53
N GLU A 154 20.84 3.48 -13.80
CA GLU A 154 20.00 4.68 -13.70
C GLU A 154 19.75 5.32 -15.08
N LYS A 155 20.77 5.40 -15.96
CA LYS A 155 20.64 5.97 -17.31
C LYS A 155 19.74 5.13 -18.22
N ILE A 156 19.64 3.82 -17.97
CA ILE A 156 18.77 2.89 -18.71
C ILE A 156 17.33 2.99 -18.20
N ILE A 157 17.14 3.17 -16.89
CA ILE A 157 15.81 3.17 -16.26
C ILE A 157 15.14 4.54 -16.34
N ARG A 158 15.87 5.64 -16.04
CA ARG A 158 15.35 7.01 -15.94
C ARG A 158 14.53 7.49 -17.16
N PRO A 159 14.90 7.21 -18.43
CA PRO A 159 14.10 7.62 -19.59
C PRO A 159 12.71 6.98 -19.65
N LYS A 160 12.50 5.86 -18.95
CA LYS A 160 11.22 5.15 -18.85
C LYS A 160 10.39 5.58 -17.64
N CYS A 161 10.94 6.43 -16.77
CA CYS A 161 10.31 6.86 -15.53
C CYS A 161 9.44 8.11 -15.74
N GLN A 162 8.24 8.07 -15.18
CA GLN A 162 7.37 9.25 -15.07
C GLN A 162 6.66 9.29 -13.71
N VAL A 163 6.25 10.50 -13.30
CA VAL A 163 5.46 10.72 -12.09
C VAL A 163 3.98 10.77 -12.44
N LEU A 164 3.20 9.87 -11.84
CA LEU A 164 1.74 9.94 -11.86
C LEU A 164 1.23 9.64 -10.45
N TYR A 165 0.80 10.70 -9.77
CA TYR A 165 0.36 10.67 -8.38
C TYR A 165 -0.70 9.60 -8.12
N PHE A 166 -0.76 9.13 -6.88
CA PHE A 166 -1.80 8.21 -6.45
C PHE A 166 -3.19 8.86 -6.59
N PRO A 167 -4.09 8.31 -7.42
CA PRO A 167 -5.41 8.87 -7.63
C PRO A 167 -6.34 8.60 -6.44
N VAL A 168 -6.96 9.65 -5.94
CA VAL A 168 -7.92 9.60 -4.84
C VAL A 168 -9.34 9.82 -5.37
N ARG A 169 -10.26 8.90 -5.08
CA ARG A 169 -11.70 9.20 -5.14
C ARG A 169 -12.10 9.80 -3.79
N PHE A 170 -12.22 11.12 -3.75
CA PHE A 170 -12.62 11.81 -2.54
C PHE A 170 -14.09 11.48 -2.19
N PRO A 171 -14.38 11.05 -0.95
CA PRO A 171 -15.76 10.80 -0.52
C PRO A 171 -16.54 12.11 -0.37
N ASP A 172 -17.85 12.08 -0.60
CA ASP A 172 -18.70 13.17 -0.14
C ASP A 172 -18.75 13.19 1.39
N VAL A 173 -18.18 14.25 1.95
CA VAL A 173 -18.08 14.52 3.39
C VAL A 173 -18.83 15.79 3.78
N SER A 174 -19.64 16.35 2.87
CA SER A 174 -20.39 17.59 3.07
C SER A 174 -21.17 17.58 4.39
N ARG A 175 -21.97 16.53 4.59
CA ARG A 175 -22.77 16.27 5.82
C ARG A 175 -21.98 16.18 7.14
N PHE A 176 -20.65 16.08 7.10
CA PHE A 176 -19.80 15.96 8.28
C PHE A 176 -18.91 17.20 8.51
N MET A 177 -18.85 18.13 7.55
CA MET A 177 -18.03 19.31 7.67
C MET A 177 -18.76 20.45 8.39
N PRO A 178 -18.07 21.20 9.28
CA PRO A 178 -18.57 22.49 9.76
C PRO A 178 -18.82 23.47 8.60
N GLU A 179 -19.83 24.32 8.73
CA GLU A 179 -20.26 25.31 7.72
C GLU A 179 -19.09 26.17 7.19
N HIS A 180 -18.17 26.60 8.06
CA HIS A 180 -17.02 27.42 7.65
C HIS A 180 -16.02 26.66 6.76
N LYS A 181 -15.96 25.32 6.88
CA LYS A 181 -15.14 24.46 6.01
C LYS A 181 -15.86 24.13 4.71
N LEU A 182 -17.18 23.92 4.75
CA LEU A 182 -18.02 23.79 3.57
C LEU A 182 -17.89 25.00 2.65
N ALA A 183 -18.15 26.20 3.18
CA ALA A 183 -18.06 27.44 2.41
C ALA A 183 -16.65 27.71 1.84
N HIS A 184 -15.59 27.16 2.44
CA HIS A 184 -14.23 27.21 1.89
C HIS A 184 -14.04 26.17 0.77
N LEU A 185 -14.46 24.93 0.98
CA LEU A 185 -14.42 23.86 -0.03
C LEU A 185 -15.21 24.27 -1.29
N GLU A 186 -16.42 24.80 -1.11
CA GLU A 186 -17.29 25.31 -2.18
C GLU A 186 -16.65 26.49 -2.93
N LYS A 187 -15.95 27.40 -2.23
CA LYS A 187 -15.20 28.47 -2.90
C LYS A 187 -14.03 27.93 -3.71
N VAL A 188 -13.28 26.96 -3.19
CA VAL A 188 -12.13 26.35 -3.88
C VAL A 188 -12.58 25.55 -5.12
N ILE A 189 -13.72 24.86 -5.05
CA ILE A 189 -14.31 24.11 -6.18
C ILE A 189 -15.01 25.06 -7.17
N GLY A 190 -15.83 25.98 -6.67
CA GLY A 190 -16.63 26.91 -7.48
C GLY A 190 -15.79 27.92 -8.25
N ALA A 191 -14.68 28.42 -7.67
CA ALA A 191 -13.74 29.27 -8.38
C ALA A 191 -13.09 28.58 -9.60
N LYS A 192 -13.04 27.24 -9.62
CA LYS A 192 -12.57 26.47 -10.78
C LYS A 192 -13.68 26.16 -11.80
N ARG A 193 -14.93 26.02 -11.36
CA ARG A 193 -16.08 25.77 -12.26
C ARG A 193 -16.41 26.96 -13.16
N ASN A 194 -15.99 28.17 -12.79
CA ASN A 194 -16.02 29.37 -13.65
C ASN A 194 -14.86 29.44 -14.67
N GLY A 195 -13.91 28.48 -14.67
CA GLY A 195 -12.84 28.38 -15.66
C GLY A 195 -13.19 27.50 -16.86
N ASP A 196 -13.91 26.39 -16.63
CA ASP A 196 -14.29 25.42 -17.66
C ASP A 196 -15.76 25.03 -17.52
N ALA A 197 -16.62 25.60 -18.37
CA ALA A 197 -18.06 25.36 -18.33
C ALA A 197 -18.44 24.10 -19.13
N TYR A 198 -18.66 22.99 -18.43
CA TYR A 198 -19.42 21.84 -18.95
C TYR A 198 -20.59 21.51 -18.01
N GLN A 199 -21.77 21.39 -18.61
CA GLN A 199 -23.01 21.08 -17.89
C GLN A 199 -23.00 19.63 -17.42
N LEU A 200 -23.44 19.41 -16.18
CA LEU A 200 -23.82 18.10 -15.68
C LEU A 200 -25.34 18.10 -15.61
N GLU A 201 -26.01 17.38 -16.51
CA GLU A 201 -27.47 17.25 -16.46
C GLU A 201 -27.93 16.43 -15.27
N ASP A 202 -29.10 16.82 -14.75
CA ASP A 202 -29.70 16.31 -13.53
C ASP A 202 -30.35 14.94 -13.76
N LEU A 203 -30.04 13.95 -12.91
CA LEU A 203 -30.80 12.70 -12.79
C LEU A 203 -31.38 12.58 -11.38
N SER A 204 -32.26 13.52 -11.02
CA SER A 204 -33.06 13.48 -9.80
C SER A 204 -34.52 13.09 -10.11
N GLY A 205 -34.78 11.78 -10.16
CA GLY A 205 -36.07 11.27 -10.62
C GLY A 205 -36.52 9.94 -10.02
N GLN A 206 -36.76 9.85 -8.70
CA GLN A 206 -37.94 9.12 -8.17
C GLN A 206 -38.23 9.34 -6.67
N GLN A 207 -39.40 9.92 -6.43
CA GLN A 207 -40.38 9.65 -5.35
C GLN A 207 -39.89 9.31 -3.92
N LYS A 208 -40.06 10.30 -3.03
CA LYS A 208 -40.18 10.08 -1.57
C LYS A 208 -41.52 9.41 -1.23
N SER A 209 -41.51 8.14 -0.83
CA SER A 209 -42.64 7.52 -0.11
C SER A 209 -42.45 7.68 1.41
N ARG A 210 -43.35 8.47 2.02
CA ARG A 210 -43.32 8.80 3.45
C ARG A 210 -44.08 7.74 4.25
N ALA A 211 -43.39 6.79 4.86
CA ALA A 211 -44.00 5.77 5.73
C ALA A 211 -43.84 6.13 7.22
N LEU A 212 -44.93 5.98 7.98
CA LEU A 212 -44.99 6.25 9.42
C LEU A 212 -44.25 5.18 10.24
N MET A 213 -43.44 5.61 11.21
CA MET A 213 -43.11 4.78 12.37
C MET A 213 -44.37 4.55 13.22
N LYS A 214 -44.69 3.30 13.53
CA LYS A 214 -45.55 2.92 14.65
C LYS A 214 -44.82 1.91 15.51
N ASN A 215 -44.74 2.20 16.81
CA ASN A 215 -44.20 1.27 17.81
C ASN A 215 -45.22 0.16 18.08
N SER A 216 -44.73 -1.07 18.30
CA SER A 216 -45.43 -2.08 19.07
C SER A 216 -44.41 -3.03 19.71
N ASN A 217 -44.42 -3.10 21.04
CA ASN A 217 -43.64 -4.05 21.82
C ASN A 217 -44.20 -5.48 21.64
N ALA A 218 -43.32 -6.48 21.67
CA ALA A 218 -43.67 -7.85 22.03
C ALA A 218 -42.46 -8.53 22.69
N GLN A 219 -42.61 -8.95 23.95
CA GLN A 219 -41.69 -9.87 24.64
C GLN A 219 -42.06 -11.31 24.30
N CYS A 220 -41.10 -12.24 24.31
CA CYS A 220 -41.38 -13.64 24.66
C CYS A 220 -40.12 -14.42 25.08
N GLU A 221 -40.30 -15.33 26.04
CA GLU A 221 -39.29 -15.99 26.90
C GLU A 221 -39.83 -17.39 27.30
N SER A 222 -39.07 -18.45 27.66
CA SER A 222 -37.62 -18.72 27.62
C SER A 222 -37.35 -20.25 27.72
N GLY A 223 -36.10 -20.72 27.49
CA GLY A 223 -35.65 -22.11 27.70
C GLY A 223 -34.33 -22.40 26.95
N LEU A 224 -33.18 -22.76 27.55
CA LEU A 224 -32.83 -23.85 28.48
C LEU A 224 -33.00 -25.25 27.83
N CYS A 225 -32.10 -26.23 27.91
CA CYS A 225 -30.75 -26.33 28.52
C CYS A 225 -29.99 -27.56 27.92
N GLU A 226 -28.64 -27.57 28.00
CA GLU A 226 -27.68 -28.69 28.30
C GLU A 226 -27.87 -30.12 27.64
N ALA A 227 -26.95 -31.10 27.64
CA ALA A 227 -25.62 -31.29 28.25
C ALA A 227 -24.73 -32.25 27.38
N GLN A 228 -23.43 -32.36 27.72
CA GLN A 228 -22.53 -33.48 27.35
C GLN A 228 -22.70 -34.66 28.34
N PRO A 229 -22.31 -35.91 27.99
CA PRO A 229 -20.98 -36.47 28.34
C PRO A 229 -20.40 -37.38 27.21
N GLY A 230 -19.18 -37.93 27.18
CA GLY A 230 -18.08 -38.25 28.12
C GLY A 230 -17.48 -39.61 27.67
N LEU A 231 -16.24 -39.70 27.18
CA LEU A 231 -14.96 -40.04 27.87
C LEU A 231 -14.60 -41.55 27.99
N TYR A 232 -13.33 -41.88 27.69
CA TYR A 232 -12.58 -43.15 27.94
C TYR A 232 -12.95 -44.41 27.06
N THR A 233 -12.09 -45.43 26.78
CA THR A 233 -10.73 -45.81 27.27
C THR A 233 -9.96 -46.78 26.31
N THR A 234 -8.63 -46.61 26.18
CA THR A 234 -7.52 -47.64 26.10
C THR A 234 -7.36 -48.74 25.02
N GLN A 235 -6.05 -49.10 24.88
CA GLN A 235 -5.38 -50.36 24.46
C GLN A 235 -4.91 -50.46 22.99
N HIS A 236 -3.85 -51.20 22.64
CA HIS A 236 -2.42 -51.35 23.02
C HIS A 236 -1.84 -52.42 22.05
N GLU A 237 -0.52 -52.73 22.13
CA GLU A 237 0.22 -53.78 21.40
C GLU A 237 0.63 -53.44 19.93
N GLY A 238 1.83 -53.80 19.44
CA GLY A 238 2.95 -54.49 20.09
C GLY A 238 4.29 -54.34 19.35
N LEU A 239 5.40 -54.58 20.07
CA LEU A 239 6.80 -54.59 19.62
C LEU A 239 7.24 -56.05 19.31
N PRO A 240 8.29 -56.33 18.50
CA PRO A 240 9.66 -56.31 19.07
C PRO A 240 10.82 -55.94 18.10
N SER A 241 11.98 -55.64 18.70
CA SER A 241 13.33 -55.58 18.08
C SER A 241 13.95 -57.02 18.01
N PRO A 242 15.29 -57.37 18.04
CA PRO A 242 16.49 -56.61 18.50
C PRO A 242 17.87 -56.93 17.83
N LEU A 243 18.97 -56.42 18.45
CA LEU A 243 20.40 -56.79 18.36
C LEU A 243 21.19 -56.29 17.12
N THR A 244 22.46 -55.84 17.20
CA THR A 244 23.59 -56.26 18.07
C THR A 244 24.58 -55.10 18.39
N ALA A 245 25.45 -55.24 19.40
CA ALA A 245 26.52 -54.29 19.80
C ALA A 245 27.94 -54.92 19.59
N PRO A 246 29.12 -54.38 20.06
CA PRO A 246 29.44 -53.05 20.62
C PRO A 246 30.79 -52.39 20.15
N ALA A 247 31.04 -51.15 20.61
CA ALA A 247 32.34 -50.51 20.97
C ALA A 247 33.49 -50.25 19.95
N ARG A 248 33.84 -48.96 19.73
CA ARG A 248 35.03 -48.26 20.32
C ARG A 248 35.13 -46.79 19.87
N SER A 249 36.04 -46.04 20.50
CA SER A 249 36.19 -44.57 20.43
C SER A 249 36.78 -44.01 19.13
N ASN A 250 36.43 -42.77 18.78
CA ASN A 250 37.38 -41.63 18.82
C ASN A 250 36.67 -40.28 18.67
N GLN A 251 37.38 -39.21 19.05
CA GLN A 251 36.92 -37.82 19.09
C GLN A 251 37.02 -37.14 17.71
N SER A 252 36.04 -36.30 17.33
CA SER A 252 36.26 -34.84 17.12
C SER A 252 34.99 -34.13 16.62
N GLU A 253 34.54 -33.15 17.40
CA GLU A 253 33.98 -31.83 17.04
C GLU A 253 32.93 -31.61 15.92
N ALA A 254 31.97 -30.74 16.29
CA ALA A 254 31.19 -29.80 15.48
C ALA A 254 30.11 -30.33 14.52
N SER A 255 28.84 -30.24 14.95
CA SER A 255 27.80 -29.40 14.29
C SER A 255 26.43 -29.47 15.01
N GLU A 256 25.52 -28.60 14.55
CA GLU A 256 24.06 -28.60 14.78
C GLU A 256 23.46 -28.07 16.10
N SER A 257 22.97 -26.83 15.99
CA SER A 257 21.59 -26.38 16.28
C SER A 257 20.91 -26.65 17.62
N THR A 258 20.22 -25.63 18.14
CA THR A 258 18.83 -25.81 18.58
C THR A 258 18.05 -24.50 18.53
N ASN A 259 16.83 -24.53 17.98
CA ASN A 259 15.79 -23.55 18.30
C ASN A 259 15.36 -23.72 19.77
N PRO A 260 14.65 -22.75 20.34
CA PRO A 260 13.26 -23.08 20.64
C PRO A 260 12.26 -22.00 20.21
N CYS A 261 11.17 -22.46 19.58
CA CYS A 261 9.93 -21.69 19.53
C CYS A 261 9.17 -21.90 20.84
N GLN A 262 8.65 -20.82 21.43
CA GLN A 262 7.50 -20.89 22.34
C GLN A 262 6.51 -19.80 21.96
N GLU A 263 5.26 -20.22 21.78
CA GLU A 263 4.09 -19.35 21.72
C GLU A 263 3.71 -18.94 23.15
N GLU A 264 3.23 -17.71 23.35
CA GLU A 264 2.18 -17.46 24.34
C GLU A 264 1.23 -16.37 23.82
N ASP A 265 -0.07 -16.59 24.04
CA ASP A 265 -1.16 -15.69 23.68
C ASP A 265 -2.19 -15.68 24.82
N LYS A 266 -2.36 -14.53 25.51
CA LYS A 266 -3.52 -14.24 26.39
C LYS A 266 -3.55 -12.80 26.96
N GLN A 267 -4.49 -12.03 26.43
CA GLN A 267 -5.47 -11.18 27.16
C GLN A 267 -5.16 -10.75 28.62
N HIS A 268 -5.10 -9.43 28.90
CA HIS A 268 -6.24 -8.68 29.50
C HIS A 268 -5.99 -7.18 29.77
N LEU A 269 -6.96 -6.38 29.34
CA LEU A 269 -7.50 -5.12 29.88
C LEU A 269 -6.82 -4.44 31.11
N THR A 270 -6.18 -3.28 30.92
CA THR A 270 -6.36 -1.98 31.66
C THR A 270 -5.14 -1.06 31.46
N SER A 271 -5.07 -0.35 30.31
CA SER A 271 -3.96 0.59 30.04
C SER A 271 -4.08 1.87 30.87
N ASN A 272 -3.44 1.83 32.03
CA ASN A 272 -3.34 2.91 33.00
C ASN A 272 -2.64 4.14 32.39
N LEU A 273 -3.28 5.31 32.44
CA LEU A 273 -2.93 6.50 31.63
C LEU A 273 -1.68 7.29 32.12
N CYS A 274 -0.94 6.74 33.09
CA CYS A 274 0.18 7.40 33.77
C CYS A 274 1.59 6.87 33.41
N SER A 275 1.71 5.82 32.59
CA SER A 275 3.04 5.25 32.22
C SER A 275 3.84 6.09 31.22
N ILE A 276 3.30 7.21 30.72
CA ILE A 276 3.96 8.10 29.75
C ILE A 276 5.04 9.01 30.40
N LEU A 277 5.10 9.08 31.73
CA LEU A 277 5.98 10.02 32.45
C LEU A 277 7.20 9.40 33.16
N SER A 278 7.36 8.08 33.13
CA SER A 278 8.53 7.38 33.67
C SER A 278 9.53 7.03 32.57
N GLY A 279 10.69 7.69 32.58
CA GLY A 279 11.67 7.61 31.50
C GLY A 279 12.39 6.27 31.39
N GLN A 280 12.30 5.67 30.19
CA GLN A 280 13.34 4.83 29.59
C GLN A 280 13.44 5.20 28.11
N ASP A 281 14.64 5.12 27.53
CA ASP A 281 14.99 5.58 26.17
C ASP A 281 14.37 4.73 25.03
N TYR A 282 13.05 4.74 24.94
CA TYR A 282 12.40 4.54 23.65
C TYR A 282 12.65 5.80 22.81
N GLN A 283 13.60 5.72 21.87
CA GLN A 283 13.66 6.65 20.72
C GLN A 283 12.37 6.50 19.90
N GLN A 284 11.29 7.15 20.35
CA GLN A 284 10.05 7.30 19.60
C GLN A 284 10.31 8.23 18.43
N ARG A 285 10.90 7.68 17.36
CA ARG A 285 10.95 8.33 16.06
C ARG A 285 9.49 8.64 15.67
N PRO A 286 9.15 9.90 15.33
CA PRO A 286 7.76 10.28 15.07
C PRO A 286 7.18 9.41 13.96
N LEU A 287 5.89 9.06 14.07
CA LEU A 287 5.20 8.09 13.22
C LEU A 287 5.62 8.19 11.75
N HIS A 288 6.35 7.17 11.28
CA HIS A 288 6.69 7.01 9.87
C HIS A 288 5.43 6.59 9.08
N VAL A 289 4.57 7.56 8.78
CA VAL A 289 3.40 7.34 7.95
C VAL A 289 3.86 7.19 6.50
N ALA A 290 3.77 5.97 5.98
CA ALA A 290 4.26 5.58 4.66
C ALA A 290 3.29 5.86 3.50
N TRP A 291 2.10 6.41 3.79
CA TRP A 291 0.97 6.46 2.86
C TRP A 291 0.46 7.91 2.66
N PRO A 292 1.03 8.67 1.70
CA PRO A 292 0.79 10.11 1.59
C PRO A 292 -0.64 10.46 1.14
N HIS A 293 -1.25 9.61 0.31
CA HIS A 293 -2.64 9.76 -0.14
C HIS A 293 -3.62 9.80 1.05
N ARG A 294 -3.33 9.12 2.17
CA ARG A 294 -4.16 9.19 3.39
C ARG A 294 -4.13 10.55 4.07
N TRP A 295 -3.01 11.27 3.97
CA TRP A 295 -2.96 12.66 4.41
C TRP A 295 -3.76 13.57 3.49
N VAL A 296 -3.69 13.34 2.16
CA VAL A 296 -4.49 14.10 1.19
C VAL A 296 -5.99 13.88 1.42
N GLU A 297 -6.44 12.64 1.64
CA GLU A 297 -7.80 12.30 2.07
C GLU A 297 -8.19 13.01 3.37
N ALA A 298 -7.38 12.91 4.43
CA ALA A 298 -7.66 13.55 5.72
C ALA A 298 -7.77 15.08 5.61
N VAL A 299 -6.89 15.71 4.83
CA VAL A 299 -6.88 17.16 4.59
C VAL A 299 -8.08 17.59 3.74
N TYR A 300 -8.48 16.78 2.75
CA TYR A 300 -9.75 16.98 2.05
C TYR A 300 -10.93 16.93 3.03
N CYS A 301 -10.95 16.00 3.99
CA CYS A 301 -11.91 15.96 5.09
C CYS A 301 -11.76 17.09 6.13
N GLY A 302 -10.89 18.08 5.88
CA GLY A 302 -10.72 19.26 6.73
C GLY A 302 -9.76 19.09 7.91
N CYS A 303 -8.96 18.01 7.97
CA CYS A 303 -7.88 17.90 8.95
C CYS A 303 -6.73 18.86 8.65
N TYR A 304 -5.99 19.25 9.68
CA TYR A 304 -4.77 20.04 9.54
C TYR A 304 -3.58 19.11 9.21
N PRO A 305 -2.86 19.30 8.08
CA PRO A 305 -1.65 18.52 7.83
C PRO A 305 -0.53 19.01 8.76
N LEU A 306 -0.01 18.13 9.60
CA LEU A 306 1.18 18.36 10.41
C LEU A 306 2.20 17.27 10.09
N CYS A 307 3.00 17.51 9.05
CA CYS A 307 3.83 16.49 8.41
C CYS A 307 5.32 16.77 8.63
N PRO A 308 6.21 15.75 8.60
CA PRO A 308 7.65 16.02 8.66
C PRO A 308 8.14 16.71 7.38
N LYS A 309 9.16 17.56 7.48
CA LYS A 309 9.88 18.17 6.34
C LYS A 309 10.86 17.18 5.71
N ALA A 310 10.36 15.99 5.39
CA ALA A 310 11.11 14.86 4.87
C ALA A 310 10.17 13.95 4.07
N LEU A 311 10.73 12.95 3.38
CA LEU A 311 9.97 12.10 2.45
C LEU A 311 9.28 12.98 1.38
N VAL A 312 8.11 12.55 0.91
CA VAL A 312 7.27 13.23 -0.08
C VAL A 312 6.41 14.37 0.49
N TYR A 313 6.36 14.56 1.81
CA TYR A 313 5.51 15.60 2.41
C TYR A 313 5.79 17.04 1.93
N PRO A 314 7.06 17.45 1.67
CA PRO A 314 7.36 18.76 1.05
C PRO A 314 6.87 18.93 -0.39
N GLU A 315 6.57 17.84 -1.09
CA GLU A 315 6.01 17.84 -2.46
C GLU A 315 4.49 18.06 -2.44
N ILE A 316 3.82 17.62 -1.36
CA ILE A 316 2.35 17.64 -1.23
C ILE A 316 1.86 18.83 -0.41
N PHE A 317 2.56 19.22 0.64
CA PHE A 317 2.09 20.20 1.64
C PHE A 317 2.98 21.45 1.71
N PRO A 318 2.39 22.67 1.67
CA PRO A 318 3.11 23.91 1.89
C PRO A 318 3.94 23.94 3.18
N ALA A 319 5.05 24.69 3.18
CA ALA A 319 6.03 24.69 4.28
C ALA A 319 5.47 25.01 5.67
N GLU A 320 4.36 25.76 5.78
CA GLU A 320 3.69 26.03 7.06
C GLU A 320 3.15 24.76 7.76
N TYR A 321 2.89 23.69 7.01
CA TYR A 321 2.40 22.41 7.51
C TYR A 321 3.52 21.46 7.94
N LEU A 322 4.77 21.84 7.69
CA LEU A 322 5.93 20.97 7.88
C LEU A 322 6.64 21.22 9.22
N TYR A 323 7.27 20.17 9.78
CA TYR A 323 8.18 20.26 10.92
C TYR A 323 9.51 19.55 10.62
N SER A 324 10.63 20.14 11.03
CA SER A 324 11.97 19.61 10.79
C SER A 324 12.49 18.76 11.95
N THR A 325 12.03 19.00 13.19
CA THR A 325 12.56 18.33 14.40
C THR A 325 11.45 17.86 15.35
N PRO A 326 11.71 16.88 16.24
CA PRO A 326 10.76 16.44 17.27
C PRO A 326 10.33 17.57 18.21
N GLU A 327 11.21 18.50 18.54
CA GLU A 327 10.91 19.64 19.43
C GLU A 327 9.96 20.63 18.73
N GLN A 328 10.10 20.82 17.41
CA GLN A 328 9.17 21.62 16.63
C GLN A 328 7.79 20.95 16.57
N LEU A 329 7.74 19.63 16.34
CA LEU A 329 6.51 18.84 16.40
C LEU A 329 5.83 18.99 17.78
N PHE A 330 6.57 18.75 18.85
CA PHE A 330 6.08 18.86 20.23
C PHE A 330 5.55 20.27 20.54
N LYS A 331 6.29 21.33 20.20
CA LYS A 331 5.84 22.72 20.38
C LYS A 331 4.55 23.01 19.61
N ARG A 332 4.41 22.53 18.38
CA ARG A 332 3.19 22.69 17.58
C ARG A 332 1.99 21.94 18.17
N LEU A 333 2.17 20.68 18.56
CA LEU A 333 1.14 19.88 19.23
C LEU A 333 0.72 20.49 20.57
N GLN A 334 1.67 20.94 21.40
CA GLN A 334 1.36 21.62 22.66
C GLN A 334 0.55 22.89 22.43
N ASN A 335 0.88 23.69 21.41
CA ASN A 335 0.11 24.87 21.04
C ASN A 335 -1.30 24.51 20.53
N PHE A 336 -1.45 23.41 19.80
CA PHE A 336 -2.75 22.91 19.35
C PHE A 336 -3.62 22.44 20.53
N CYS A 337 -3.05 21.77 21.53
CA CYS A 337 -3.76 21.40 22.76
C CYS A 337 -4.17 22.63 23.59
N LYS A 338 -3.29 23.65 23.69
CA LYS A 338 -3.58 24.91 24.40
C LYS A 338 -4.61 25.80 23.67
N ARG A 339 -4.68 25.73 22.34
CA ARG A 339 -5.53 26.58 21.49
C ARG A 339 -6.18 25.77 20.35
N PRO A 340 -7.09 24.82 20.66
CA PRO A 340 -7.66 23.90 19.67
C PRO A 340 -8.46 24.60 18.57
N ASP A 341 -9.01 25.79 18.85
CA ASP A 341 -9.72 26.60 17.86
C ASP A 341 -8.86 27.00 16.66
N ILE A 342 -7.54 27.15 16.82
CA ILE A 342 -6.64 27.44 15.69
C ILE A 342 -6.77 26.34 14.64
N VAL A 343 -6.70 25.07 15.07
CA VAL A 343 -6.73 23.90 14.18
C VAL A 343 -8.16 23.64 13.68
N ARG A 344 -9.17 23.80 14.54
CA ARG A 344 -10.58 23.57 14.18
C ARG A 344 -11.11 24.60 13.18
N LYS A 345 -10.69 25.87 13.30
CA LYS A 345 -11.06 26.97 12.40
C LYS A 345 -10.12 27.12 11.21
N HIS A 346 -8.98 26.42 11.19
CA HIS A 346 -8.04 26.45 10.07
C HIS A 346 -8.70 26.01 8.77
N LEU A 347 -8.41 26.77 7.71
CA LEU A 347 -8.76 26.45 6.33
C LEU A 347 -7.47 26.09 5.59
N TYR A 348 -7.44 24.89 4.99
CA TYR A 348 -6.26 24.43 4.26
C TYR A 348 -5.97 25.36 3.08
N LYS A 349 -4.70 25.75 2.93
CA LYS A 349 -4.22 26.74 1.95
C LYS A 349 -3.53 26.14 0.73
N GLY A 350 -3.31 24.83 0.70
CA GLY A 350 -2.82 24.13 -0.49
C GLY A 350 -3.98 23.56 -1.31
N GLU A 351 -3.64 22.80 -2.34
CA GLU A 351 -4.63 22.13 -3.19
C GLU A 351 -4.59 20.61 -3.00
N THR A 352 -5.77 19.98 -2.92
CA THR A 352 -5.94 18.51 -2.94
C THR A 352 -6.56 18.00 -4.25
N ALA A 353 -7.22 18.86 -5.04
CA ALA A 353 -7.96 18.46 -6.25
C ALA A 353 -7.06 17.85 -7.34
N GLY A 354 -5.78 18.28 -7.45
CA GLY A 354 -4.79 17.67 -8.36
C GLY A 354 -4.47 16.19 -8.08
N PHE A 355 -4.83 15.66 -6.90
CA PHE A 355 -4.73 14.24 -6.57
C PHE A 355 -6.02 13.46 -6.84
N SER A 356 -7.10 14.13 -7.27
CA SER A 356 -8.37 13.46 -7.55
C SER A 356 -8.28 12.57 -8.79
N TRP A 357 -9.11 11.52 -8.83
CA TRP A 357 -9.31 10.76 -10.07
C TRP A 357 -9.81 11.64 -11.22
N ALA A 358 -10.62 12.68 -10.96
CA ALA A 358 -11.06 13.61 -11.99
C ALA A 358 -9.88 14.33 -12.68
N ALA A 359 -8.84 14.71 -11.92
CA ALA A 359 -7.64 15.35 -12.45
C ALA A 359 -6.64 14.37 -13.09
N LEU A 360 -6.58 13.12 -12.61
CA LEU A 360 -5.54 12.15 -12.99
C LEU A 360 -6.02 11.06 -13.95
N GLY A 361 -7.32 10.79 -14.03
CA GLY A 361 -7.91 9.67 -14.76
C GLY A 361 -7.65 9.72 -16.27
N GLY A 362 -7.59 10.92 -16.86
CA GLY A 362 -7.17 11.09 -18.27
C GLY A 362 -5.74 10.60 -18.53
N LYS A 363 -4.82 10.83 -17.59
CA LYS A 363 -3.42 10.37 -17.69
C LYS A 363 -3.32 8.86 -17.48
N PHE A 364 -4.09 8.28 -16.55
CA PHE A 364 -4.18 6.82 -16.40
C PHE A 364 -4.78 6.16 -17.65
N ARG A 365 -5.84 6.72 -18.24
CA ARG A 365 -6.42 6.22 -19.51
C ARG A 365 -5.44 6.30 -20.67
N SER A 366 -4.68 7.40 -20.81
CA SER A 366 -3.63 7.52 -21.83
C SER A 366 -2.48 6.52 -21.62
N LEU A 367 -2.03 6.34 -20.38
CA LEU A 367 -1.03 5.33 -20.01
C LEU A 367 -1.48 3.90 -20.36
N LEU A 368 -2.76 3.60 -20.12
CA LEU A 368 -3.41 2.31 -20.37
C LEU A 368 -4.12 2.24 -21.74
N ALA A 369 -3.86 3.19 -22.64
CA ALA A 369 -4.15 3.03 -24.06
C ALA A 369 -2.98 2.30 -24.74
N ALA A 370 -3.30 1.41 -25.69
CA ALA A 370 -2.29 0.95 -26.62
C ALA A 370 -2.20 1.97 -27.75
N GLU A 371 -0.99 2.46 -27.99
CA GLU A 371 -0.64 2.88 -29.34
C GLU A 371 -0.49 1.62 -30.19
N PRO A 372 -0.87 1.65 -31.48
CA PRO A 372 -0.49 0.58 -32.38
C PRO A 372 1.05 0.53 -32.42
N ARG A 373 1.63 -0.58 -31.97
CA ARG A 373 3.01 -0.87 -32.35
C ARG A 373 3.00 -1.12 -33.85
N GLU A 374 3.71 -0.29 -34.60
CA GLU A 374 4.24 -0.72 -35.88
C GLU A 374 5.21 -1.87 -35.56
N ASP A 375 4.90 -3.05 -36.08
CA ASP A 375 5.66 -4.26 -35.78
C ASP A 375 7.08 -4.17 -36.39
N LEU A 376 8.08 -4.62 -35.62
CA LEU A 376 9.49 -4.79 -36.03
C LEU A 376 9.76 -6.23 -36.46
#